data_AF-A0A0A2EJT4-F1
#
_entry.id   AF-A0A0A2EJT4-F1
#
_cell.length_a   1.000
_cell.length_b   1.000
_cell.length_c   1.000
_cell.angle_alpha   90.00
_cell.angle_beta   90.00
_cell.angle_gamma   90.00
#
_symmetry.space_group_name_H-M   'P 1'
#
loop_
_entity.id
_entity.type
_entity.pdbx_description
1 polymer ?
#
loop_
_entity_poly.entity_id
_entity_poly.type
_entity_poly.pdbx_seq_one_letter_code
_entity_poly.pdbx_strand_id
1 'polypeptide(L)'
;MKKLFIIVFLVMLVFSCFPIHKSNSNDDSVAQKERSDNLLLSETESAYLNRIFETTRKDFDFTNKKVGFIKISGERGKTYYFNMQDKHSTDAGYPCDNGTLYIFNAAQKEESGGYDAAIVYWSKRAYSTDQIVKRLKNRK
;
A
#
# COMPACT_ATOMS: atom_id res chain seq x y z
N MET A 1 -41.05 43.42 7.12
CA MET A 1 -40.86 42.31 6.17
C MET A 1 -39.41 41.86 6.21
N LYS A 2 -39.16 40.57 6.50
CA LYS A 2 -38.00 39.74 6.08
C LYS A 2 -36.59 40.25 6.48
N LYS A 3 -35.70 39.56 7.20
CA LYS A 3 -35.59 38.19 7.74
C LYS A 3 -34.49 38.22 8.83
N LEU A 4 -34.67 37.35 9.82
CA LEU A 4 -33.79 36.96 10.92
C LEU A 4 -32.35 36.64 10.51
N PHE A 5 -31.39 36.95 11.39
CA PHE A 5 -30.25 36.09 11.67
C PHE A 5 -30.17 35.84 13.18
N ILE A 6 -30.71 34.70 13.59
CA ILE A 6 -30.58 34.13 14.94
C ILE A 6 -29.35 33.23 14.91
N ILE A 7 -28.30 33.59 15.66
CA ILE A 7 -27.17 32.70 15.94
C ILE A 7 -27.41 32.14 17.35
N VAL A 8 -28.03 30.97 17.42
CA VAL A 8 -28.14 30.16 18.64
C VAL A 8 -26.90 29.25 18.68
N PHE A 9 -25.92 29.66 19.46
CA PHE A 9 -24.78 28.84 19.85
C PHE A 9 -25.07 28.20 21.20
N LEU A 10 -26.01 27.24 21.25
CA LEU A 10 -26.29 26.49 22.48
C LEU A 10 -27.16 25.26 22.21
N VAL A 11 -26.54 24.13 21.86
CA VAL A 11 -26.89 22.80 22.40
C VAL A 11 -25.64 21.92 22.30
N MET A 12 -24.87 21.89 23.39
CA MET A 12 -24.13 20.69 23.78
C MET A 12 -25.14 19.66 24.31
N LEU A 13 -24.80 18.38 24.13
CA LEU A 13 -25.39 17.19 24.80
C LEU A 13 -26.74 16.71 24.26
N VAL A 14 -26.71 15.66 23.44
CA VAL A 14 -27.29 14.36 23.85
C VAL A 14 -26.46 13.22 23.24
N PHE A 15 -25.79 12.50 24.15
CA PHE A 15 -25.29 11.14 23.95
C PHE A 15 -26.41 10.24 23.40
N SER A 16 -26.25 9.74 22.19
CA SER A 16 -26.91 8.50 21.78
C SER A 16 -25.82 7.47 21.51
N CYS A 17 -25.77 6.49 22.41
CA CYS A 17 -24.93 5.32 22.33
C CYS A 17 -25.16 4.62 20.99
N PHE A 18 -24.22 4.75 20.05
CA PHE A 18 -24.12 3.78 18.98
C PHE A 18 -23.52 2.50 19.57
N PRO A 19 -24.15 1.33 19.37
CA PRO A 19 -23.54 0.08 19.78
C PRO A 19 -22.20 -0.03 19.04
N ILE A 20 -21.14 -0.15 19.82
CA ILE A 20 -19.83 -0.61 19.34
C ILE A 20 -20.10 -2.00 18.77
N HIS A 21 -20.29 -2.08 17.45
CA HIS A 21 -20.18 -3.35 16.75
C HIS A 21 -18.72 -3.76 16.89
N LYS A 22 -18.45 -4.54 17.94
CA LYS A 22 -17.23 -5.29 18.11
C LYS A 22 -17.21 -6.36 17.01
N SER A 23 -16.93 -5.95 15.77
CA SER A 23 -16.41 -6.89 14.79
C SER A 23 -15.01 -7.23 15.27
N ASN A 24 -14.92 -8.34 15.99
CA ASN A 24 -13.65 -8.97 16.30
C ASN A 24 -13.10 -9.51 14.97
N SER A 25 -12.49 -8.62 14.19
CA SER A 25 -11.70 -8.99 13.02
C SER A 25 -10.41 -9.59 13.55
N ASN A 26 -10.47 -10.86 13.97
CA ASN A 26 -9.28 -11.68 14.13
C ASN A 26 -8.71 -11.96 12.73
N ASP A 27 -8.14 -10.95 12.10
CA ASP A 27 -7.35 -11.07 10.86
C ASP A 27 -5.84 -11.19 11.17
N ASP A 28 -5.47 -11.31 12.44
CA ASP A 28 -4.08 -11.52 12.86
C ASP A 28 -3.56 -12.93 12.51
N SER A 29 -4.44 -13.88 12.18
CA SER A 29 -4.06 -15.26 11.85
C SER A 29 -3.67 -15.47 10.38
N VAL A 30 -3.98 -14.53 9.49
CA VAL A 30 -3.55 -14.57 8.08
C VAL A 30 -2.17 -13.93 7.91
N ALA A 31 -1.82 -12.95 8.75
CA ALA A 31 -0.55 -12.23 8.67
C ALA A 31 0.69 -13.11 8.91
N GLN A 32 0.56 -14.20 9.69
CA GLN A 32 1.67 -15.08 10.03
C GLN A 32 1.90 -16.21 9.01
N LYS A 33 0.93 -16.52 8.14
CA LYS A 33 0.99 -17.66 7.22
C LYS A 33 1.44 -17.32 5.79
N GLU A 34 1.59 -16.04 5.45
CA GLU A 34 2.09 -15.58 4.13
C GLU A 34 3.61 -15.31 4.10
N ARG A 35 4.38 -15.76 5.11
CA ARG A 35 5.82 -15.45 5.23
C ARG A 35 6.71 -16.26 4.26
N SER A 36 6.20 -17.34 3.69
CA SER A 36 6.73 -18.07 2.54
C SER A 36 5.47 -18.48 1.75
N ASP A 37 5.24 -18.16 0.49
CA ASP A 37 6.01 -18.47 -0.70
C ASP A 37 5.40 -17.64 -1.83
N ASN A 38 6.17 -16.71 -2.40
CA ASN A 38 6.00 -16.02 -3.70
C ASN A 38 6.56 -14.58 -3.65
N LEU A 39 7.82 -14.43 -3.20
CA LEU A 39 8.53 -13.13 -3.25
C LEU A 39 8.84 -12.68 -4.69
N LEU A 40 8.84 -13.61 -5.64
CA LEU A 40 8.97 -13.32 -7.06
C LEU A 40 7.62 -12.98 -7.67
N LEU A 41 7.66 -12.07 -8.63
CA LEU A 41 6.51 -11.75 -9.46
C LEU A 41 6.25 -12.88 -10.46
N SER A 42 4.99 -13.25 -10.64
CA SER A 42 4.54 -14.04 -11.78
C SER A 42 4.65 -13.22 -13.07
N GLU A 43 4.62 -13.88 -14.22
CA GLU A 43 4.65 -13.21 -15.54
C GLU A 43 3.52 -12.17 -15.68
N THR A 44 2.31 -12.51 -15.23
CA THR A 44 1.16 -11.60 -15.26
C THR A 44 1.36 -10.39 -14.35
N GLU A 45 1.87 -10.60 -13.13
CA GLU A 45 2.19 -9.51 -12.20
C GLU A 45 3.29 -8.60 -12.78
N SER A 46 4.36 -9.17 -13.35
CA SER A 46 5.43 -8.42 -13.99
C SER A 46 4.94 -7.61 -15.19
N ALA A 47 4.14 -8.22 -16.07
CA ALA A 47 3.56 -7.54 -17.23
C ALA A 47 2.65 -6.37 -16.80
N TYR A 48 1.83 -6.59 -15.78
CA TYR A 48 0.99 -5.55 -15.21
C TYR A 48 1.81 -4.38 -14.65
N LEU A 49 2.84 -4.66 -13.83
CA LEU A 49 3.71 -3.63 -13.26
C LEU A 49 4.49 -2.86 -14.34
N ASN A 50 4.99 -3.54 -15.38
CA ASN A 50 5.63 -2.91 -16.53
C ASN A 50 4.70 -1.92 -17.24
N ARG A 51 3.40 -2.20 -17.29
CA ARG A 51 2.38 -1.32 -17.87
C ARG A 51 2.08 -0.13 -16.96
N ILE A 52 1.75 -0.36 -15.69
CA ILE A 52 1.30 0.74 -14.81
C ILE A 52 2.42 1.72 -14.42
N PHE A 53 3.68 1.27 -14.48
CA PHE A 53 4.85 2.10 -14.24
C PHE A 53 5.60 2.48 -15.51
N GLU A 54 5.01 2.34 -16.70
CA GLU A 54 5.67 2.62 -17.99
C GLU A 54 6.36 4.00 -18.01
N THR A 55 5.74 5.02 -17.41
CA THR A 55 6.27 6.39 -17.38
C THR A 55 7.37 6.63 -16.33
N THR A 56 7.52 5.74 -15.35
CA THR A 56 8.45 5.93 -14.22
C THR A 56 9.54 4.87 -14.13
N ARG A 57 9.32 3.68 -14.70
CA ARG A 57 10.26 2.55 -14.64
C ARG A 57 11.49 2.72 -15.54
N LYS A 58 11.45 3.62 -16.52
CA LYS A 58 12.50 3.79 -17.53
C LYS A 58 12.76 2.45 -18.25
N ASP A 59 13.98 1.95 -18.19
CA ASP A 59 14.46 0.67 -18.72
C ASP A 59 14.30 -0.51 -17.75
N PHE A 60 13.84 -0.28 -16.52
CA PHE A 60 13.62 -1.35 -15.55
C PHE A 60 12.48 -2.26 -15.99
N ASP A 61 12.77 -3.56 -16.08
CA ASP A 61 11.81 -4.63 -16.34
C ASP A 61 11.56 -5.44 -15.07
N PHE A 62 10.29 -5.57 -14.72
CA PHE A 62 9.81 -6.33 -13.56
C PHE A 62 9.90 -7.86 -13.72
N THR A 63 10.21 -8.38 -14.91
CA THR A 63 10.34 -9.83 -15.15
C THR A 63 11.44 -10.44 -14.28
N ASN A 64 11.11 -11.52 -13.56
CA ASN A 64 12.02 -12.23 -12.64
C ASN A 64 12.67 -11.33 -11.56
N LYS A 65 12.03 -10.23 -11.18
CA LYS A 65 12.51 -9.33 -10.13
C LYS A 65 11.88 -9.62 -8.79
N LYS A 66 12.66 -9.43 -7.72
CA LYS A 66 12.17 -9.45 -6.34
C LYS A 66 11.77 -8.03 -5.95
N VAL A 67 10.47 -7.80 -5.73
CA VAL A 67 9.93 -6.47 -5.46
C VAL A 67 9.28 -6.40 -4.08
N GLY A 68 9.66 -5.37 -3.31
CA GLY A 68 9.12 -5.13 -1.98
C GLY A 68 7.82 -4.32 -2.05
N PHE A 69 6.72 -4.85 -1.53
CA PHE A 69 5.45 -4.12 -1.42
C PHE A 69 5.31 -3.56 -0.01
N ILE A 70 5.19 -2.24 0.08
CA ILE A 70 5.20 -1.51 1.36
C ILE A 70 4.01 -0.57 1.43
N LYS A 71 3.06 -0.90 2.30
CA LYS A 71 2.12 0.09 2.83
C LYS A 71 2.79 0.86 3.97
N ILE A 72 2.56 2.18 4.04
CA ILE A 72 3.16 3.01 5.10
C ILE A 72 2.48 2.79 6.46
N SER A 73 1.15 2.75 6.48
CA SER A 73 0.37 2.39 7.67
C SER A 73 0.20 0.88 7.78
N GLY A 74 1.22 0.22 8.34
CA GLY A 74 1.22 -1.21 8.62
C GLY A 74 1.96 -2.06 7.58
N GLU A 75 1.95 -3.37 7.78
CA GLU A 75 2.54 -4.32 6.85
C GLU A 75 1.46 -4.90 5.95
N ARG A 76 1.62 -4.73 4.63
CA ARG A 76 0.75 -5.32 3.62
C ARG A 76 1.64 -5.66 2.42
N GLY A 77 1.71 -6.96 2.10
CA GLY A 77 2.60 -7.51 1.09
C GLY A 77 2.02 -7.49 -0.32
N LYS A 78 2.64 -8.29 -1.20
CA LYS A 78 2.31 -8.42 -2.62
C LYS A 78 0.82 -8.70 -2.85
N THR A 79 0.29 -9.70 -2.16
CA THR A 79 -1.11 -10.14 -2.28
C THR A 79 -2.11 -9.00 -2.08
N TYR A 80 -1.90 -8.17 -1.05
CA TYR A 80 -2.80 -7.07 -0.77
C TYR A 80 -2.76 -5.98 -1.85
N TYR A 81 -1.56 -5.71 -2.39
CA TYR A 81 -1.40 -4.74 -3.48
C TYR A 81 -2.21 -5.18 -4.71
N PHE A 82 -2.03 -6.42 -5.17
CA PHE A 82 -2.76 -6.90 -6.35
C PHE A 82 -4.25 -7.06 -6.10
N ASN A 83 -4.68 -7.55 -4.94
CA ASN A 83 -6.11 -7.62 -4.59
C ASN A 83 -6.80 -6.24 -4.61
N MET A 84 -6.08 -5.18 -4.24
CA MET A 84 -6.60 -3.81 -4.34
C MET A 84 -6.74 -3.38 -5.80
N GLN A 85 -5.73 -3.67 -6.63
CA GLN A 85 -5.76 -3.37 -8.06
C GLN A 85 -6.89 -4.11 -8.78
N ASP A 86 -7.07 -5.39 -8.47
CA ASP A 86 -8.12 -6.23 -9.04
C ASP A 86 -9.51 -5.71 -8.67
N LYS A 87 -9.73 -5.37 -7.39
CA LYS A 87 -11.00 -4.77 -6.95
C LYS A 87 -11.31 -3.48 -7.69
N HIS A 88 -10.33 -2.60 -7.84
CA HIS A 88 -10.51 -1.36 -8.58
C HIS A 88 -10.83 -1.59 -10.07
N SER A 89 -10.27 -2.64 -10.67
CA SER A 89 -10.57 -3.01 -12.06
C SER A 89 -12.04 -3.42 -12.25
N THR A 90 -12.68 -3.96 -11.21
CA THR A 90 -14.10 -4.39 -11.23
C THR A 90 -15.07 -3.34 -10.67
N ASP A 91 -14.57 -2.42 -9.83
CA ASP A 91 -15.34 -1.35 -9.21
C ASP A 91 -14.50 -0.07 -9.22
N ALA A 92 -14.81 0.82 -10.16
CA ALA A 92 -14.12 2.11 -10.30
C ALA A 92 -14.29 3.03 -9.07
N GLY A 93 -15.28 2.77 -8.20
CA GLY A 93 -15.46 3.46 -6.92
C GLY A 93 -14.54 2.96 -5.81
N TYR A 94 -13.92 1.78 -5.98
CA TYR A 94 -12.98 1.24 -5.00
C TYR A 94 -11.68 2.05 -5.01
N PRO A 95 -11.16 2.51 -3.85
CA PRO A 95 -9.93 3.29 -3.83
C PRO A 95 -8.72 2.50 -4.36
N CYS A 96 -7.91 3.13 -5.20
CA CYS A 96 -6.69 2.54 -5.75
C CYS A 96 -5.51 3.50 -5.71
N ASP A 97 -4.32 2.95 -5.42
CA ASP A 97 -3.05 3.65 -5.45
C ASP A 97 -1.98 2.76 -6.07
N ASN A 98 -1.47 3.16 -7.24
CA ASN A 98 -0.35 2.46 -7.89
C ASN A 98 0.91 2.50 -7.03
N GLY A 99 1.08 3.55 -6.21
CA GLY A 99 2.24 3.76 -5.38
C GLY A 99 3.42 4.40 -6.12
N THR A 100 4.51 4.56 -5.38
CA THR A 100 5.79 5.10 -5.86
C THR A 100 6.79 3.97 -6.03
N LEU A 101 7.40 3.90 -7.23
CA LEU A 101 8.44 2.93 -7.57
C LEU A 101 9.82 3.42 -7.14
N TYR A 102 10.54 2.57 -6.40
CA TYR A 102 11.93 2.74 -6.00
C TYR A 102 12.78 1.64 -6.63
N ILE A 103 13.62 1.98 -7.61
CA ILE A 103 14.54 1.04 -8.26
C ILE A 103 15.87 1.07 -7.51
N PHE A 104 16.41 -0.10 -7.17
CA PHE A 104 17.64 -0.21 -6.40
C PHE A 104 18.85 -0.48 -7.28
N ASN A 105 19.97 0.16 -6.94
CA ASN A 105 21.27 -0.21 -7.48
C ASN A 105 21.82 -1.48 -6.79
N ALA A 106 22.98 -1.96 -7.25
CA ALA A 106 23.59 -3.20 -6.72
C ALA A 106 23.80 -3.16 -5.19
N ALA A 107 24.31 -2.05 -4.65
CA ALA A 107 24.57 -1.92 -3.21
C ALA A 107 23.26 -1.90 -2.40
N GLN A 108 22.24 -1.19 -2.88
CA GLN A 108 20.92 -1.12 -2.24
C GLN A 108 20.17 -2.46 -2.31
N LYS A 109 20.35 -3.20 -3.40
CA LYS A 109 19.82 -4.57 -3.54
C LYS A 109 20.43 -5.50 -2.51
N GLU A 110 21.75 -5.47 -2.34
CA GLU A 110 22.43 -6.26 -1.31
C GLU A 110 21.94 -5.87 0.10
N GLU A 111 21.93 -4.57 0.42
CA GLU A 111 21.53 -4.07 1.74
C GLU A 111 20.09 -4.42 2.09
N SER A 112 19.18 -4.36 1.13
CA SER A 112 17.75 -4.65 1.32
C SER A 112 17.44 -6.15 1.49
N GLY A 113 18.42 -7.05 1.33
CA GLY A 113 18.18 -8.50 1.35
C GLY A 113 17.77 -9.07 -0.01
N GLY A 114 18.30 -8.48 -1.08
CA GLY A 114 18.21 -8.97 -2.46
C GLY A 114 17.02 -8.43 -3.26
N TYR A 115 16.33 -7.39 -2.80
CA TYR A 115 15.25 -6.78 -3.57
C TYR A 115 15.82 -5.96 -4.73
N ASP A 116 15.21 -6.05 -5.91
CA ASP A 116 15.57 -5.25 -7.08
C ASP A 116 14.88 -3.88 -7.06
N ALA A 117 13.70 -3.81 -6.45
CA ALA A 117 12.90 -2.60 -6.34
C ALA A 117 11.92 -2.68 -5.17
N ALA A 118 11.25 -1.57 -4.88
CA ALA A 118 10.11 -1.50 -3.97
C ALA A 118 8.99 -0.62 -4.52
N ILE A 119 7.76 -0.95 -4.17
CA ILE A 119 6.57 -0.15 -4.43
C ILE A 119 6.00 0.28 -3.08
N VAL A 120 5.99 1.58 -2.85
CA VAL A 120 5.43 2.19 -1.65
C VAL A 120 4.07 2.78 -1.99
N TYR A 121 3.01 2.27 -1.37
CA TYR A 121 1.63 2.62 -1.67
C TYR A 121 0.86 3.02 -0.41
N TRP A 122 -0.26 3.71 -0.59
CA TRP A 122 -1.02 4.44 0.42
C TRP A 122 -0.16 5.43 1.22
N SER A 123 0.74 6.14 0.53
CA SER A 123 1.61 7.13 1.14
C SER A 123 1.29 8.54 0.66
N LYS A 124 1.12 9.46 1.61
CA LYS A 124 1.07 10.92 1.35
C LYS A 124 2.45 11.58 1.37
N ARG A 125 3.49 10.83 1.76
CA ARG A 125 4.86 11.34 1.94
C ARG A 125 5.79 10.69 0.91
N ALA A 126 6.73 11.48 0.39
CA ALA A 126 7.87 10.95 -0.32
C ALA A 126 8.91 10.42 0.69
N TYR A 127 9.43 9.23 0.43
CA TYR A 127 10.54 8.64 1.19
C TYR A 127 11.82 8.69 0.37
N SER A 128 12.97 8.77 1.03
CA SER A 128 14.25 8.52 0.35
C SER A 128 14.44 7.03 0.11
N THR A 129 15.19 6.67 -0.92
CA THR A 129 15.51 5.27 -1.23
C THR A 129 16.16 4.56 -0.04
N ASP A 130 17.05 5.22 0.69
CA ASP A 130 17.73 4.66 1.86
C ASP A 130 16.75 4.29 2.99
N GLN A 131 15.70 5.10 3.20
CA GLN A 131 14.66 4.77 4.18
C GLN A 131 13.91 3.49 3.79
N ILE A 132 13.66 3.31 2.49
CA ILE A 132 12.98 2.13 1.95
C ILE A 132 13.87 0.89 2.03
N VAL A 133 15.15 1.02 1.67
CA VAL A 133 16.16 -0.06 1.79
C VAL A 133 16.27 -0.54 3.24
N LYS A 134 16.42 0.39 4.19
CA LYS A 134 16.47 0.05 5.63
C LYS A 134 15.21 -0.64 6.12
N ARG A 135 14.04 -0.22 5.64
CA ARG A 135 12.76 -0.86 6.00
C ARG A 135 12.68 -2.30 5.49
N LEU A 136 13.16 -2.58 4.27
CA LEU A 136 13.21 -3.94 3.72
C LEU A 136 14.25 -4.83 4.40
N LYS A 137 15.42 -4.28 4.71
CA LYS A 137 16.47 -4.97 5.47
C LYS A 137 15.96 -5.53 6.79
N ASN A 138 15.13 -4.76 7.49
CA ASN A 138 14.57 -5.12 8.79
C ASN A 138 13.37 -6.10 8.71
N ARG A 139 12.98 -6.58 7.52
CA ARG A 139 11.92 -7.59 7.35
C ARG A 139 12.39 -9.04 7.48
N LYS A 140 13.69 -9.26 7.70
CA LYS A 140 14.26 -10.61 7.89
C LYS A 140 13.72 -11.26 9.16
#